data_AF-S5MM62-F1
#
_entry.id   AF-S5MM62-F1
#
_cell.length_a   1.000
_cell.length_b   1.000
_cell.length_c   1.000
_cell.angle_alpha   90.00
_cell.angle_beta   90.00
_cell.angle_gamma   90.00
#
_symmetry.space_group_name_H-M   'P 1'
#
loop_
_entity.id
_entity.type
_entity.pdbx_description
1 polymer ?
#
loop_
_entity_poly.entity_id
_entity_poly.type
_entity_poly.pdbx_seq_one_letter_code
_entity_poly.pdbx_strand_id
1 'polypeptide(L)' 'MKTSSDMINTTACNIDNLLSSHCSREEIERELASLLNDAGQDAFLCALASQLFIWRHLMLRGQ' A
#
# COMPACT_ATOMS: atom_id res chain seq x y z
N MET A 1 -7.46 1.25 -19.17
CA MET A 1 -8.48 1.40 -18.11
C MET A 1 -8.10 2.64 -17.29
N LYS A 2 -9.04 3.54 -16.98
CA LYS A 2 -8.76 4.61 -16.00
C LYS A 2 -8.77 3.94 -14.63
N THR A 3 -7.60 3.69 -14.06
CA THR A 3 -7.50 3.41 -12.62
C THR A 3 -8.12 4.60 -11.89
N SER A 4 -9.22 4.37 -11.17
CA SER A 4 -9.85 5.45 -10.42
C SER A 4 -8.87 5.92 -9.36
N SER A 5 -8.55 7.22 -9.32
CA SER A 5 -7.65 7.81 -8.32
C SER A 5 -8.06 7.43 -6.89
N ASP A 6 -9.37 7.25 -6.66
CA ASP A 6 -9.92 6.88 -5.37
C ASP A 6 -9.51 5.46 -4.94
N MET A 7 -9.41 4.53 -5.90
CA MET A 7 -8.97 3.16 -5.63
C MET A 7 -7.50 3.14 -5.21
N ILE A 8 -6.64 3.85 -5.96
CA ILE A 8 -5.20 3.96 -5.64
C ILE A 8 -5.01 4.54 -4.24
N ASN A 9 -5.71 5.64 -3.92
CA ASN A 9 -5.60 6.30 -2.61
C ASN A 9 -6.09 5.39 -1.48
N THR A 10 -7.22 4.70 -1.67
CA THR A 10 -7.75 3.76 -0.67
C THR A 10 -6.78 2.61 -0.42
N THR A 11 -6.25 2.00 -1.48
CA THR A 11 -5.25 0.93 -1.37
C THR A 11 -3.97 1.43 -0.70
N ALA A 12 -3.51 2.64 -1.01
CA ALA A 12 -2.33 3.22 -0.40
C ALA A 12 -2.51 3.43 1.11
N CYS A 13 -3.67 3.92 1.54
CA CYS A 13 -4.00 4.04 2.97
C CYS A 13 -4.06 2.68 3.68
N ASN A 14 -4.65 1.67 3.03
CA ASN A 14 -4.73 0.33 3.61
C ASN A 14 -3.34 -0.31 3.77
N ILE A 15 -2.44 -0.13 2.79
CA ILE A 15 -1.04 -0.57 2.90
C ILE A 15 -0.35 0.12 4.08
N ASP A 16 -0.50 1.44 4.24
CA ASP A 16 0.13 2.17 5.35
C ASP A 16 -0.38 1.72 6.73
N ASN A 17 -1.70 1.48 6.84
CA ASN A 17 -2.31 0.91 8.05
C ASN A 17 -1.78 -0.49 8.37
N LEU A 18 -1.61 -1.36 7.36
CA LEU A 18 -1.05 -2.70 7.55
C LEU A 18 0.41 -2.63 8.01
N LEU A 19 1.22 -1.76 7.41
CA LEU A 19 2.63 -1.62 7.75
C LEU A 19 2.86 -1.01 9.14
N SER A 20 1.91 -0.22 9.65
CA SER A 20 1.93 0.34 11.01
C SER A 20 1.24 -0.55 12.05
N SER A 21 0.63 -1.65 11.64
CA SER A 21 -0.05 -2.59 12.53
C SER A 21 0.93 -3.49 13.31
N HIS A 22 0.43 -4.17 14.33
CA HIS A 22 1.16 -5.22 15.06
C HIS A 22 0.92 -6.62 14.49
N CYS A 23 0.42 -6.72 13.27
CA CYS A 23 0.18 -8.00 12.61
C CYS A 23 1.47 -8.79 12.45
N SER A 24 1.35 -10.11 12.49
CA SER A 24 2.45 -10.98 12.10
C SER A 24 2.77 -10.79 10.62
N ARG A 25 3.97 -11.20 10.21
CA ARG A 25 4.36 -11.16 8.81
C ARG A 25 3.38 -11.94 7.91
N GLU A 26 2.93 -13.10 8.38
CA GLU A 26 2.01 -13.98 7.63
C GLU A 26 0.63 -13.32 7.43
N GLU A 27 0.15 -12.60 8.44
CA GLU A 27 -1.07 -11.82 8.36
C GLU A 27 -0.92 -10.67 7.36
N ILE A 28 0.21 -9.94 7.42
CA ILE A 28 0.50 -8.85 6.47
C ILE A 28 0.53 -9.36 5.03
N GLU A 29 1.21 -10.49 4.77
CA GLU A 29 1.28 -11.09 3.42
C GLU A 29 -0.11 -11.49 2.91
N ARG A 30 -0.97 -12.05 3.78
CA ARG A 30 -2.36 -12.41 3.43
C ARG A 30 -3.20 -11.18 3.09
N GLU A 31 -3.13 -10.14 3.92
CA GLU A 31 -3.92 -8.92 3.71
C GLU A 31 -3.44 -8.15 2.47
N LEU A 32 -2.13 -8.12 2.21
CA LEU A 32 -1.59 -7.54 0.96
C LEU A 32 -2.09 -8.30 -0.28
N ALA A 33 -2.18 -9.63 -0.23
CA ALA A 33 -2.75 -10.43 -1.31
C ALA A 33 -4.25 -10.14 -1.51
N SER A 34 -5.01 -9.92 -0.43
CA SER A 34 -6.41 -9.49 -0.51
C SER A 34 -6.53 -8.13 -1.19
N LEU A 35 -5.74 -7.14 -0.77
CA LEU A 35 -5.73 -5.80 -1.36
C LEU A 35 -5.36 -5.81 -2.85
N LEU A 36 -4.44 -6.68 -3.26
CA LEU A 36 -4.10 -6.86 -4.67
C LEU A 36 -5.29 -7.37 -5.49
N ASN A 37 -6.03 -8.35 -4.96
CA ASN A 37 -7.22 -8.88 -5.63
C ASN A 37 -8.35 -7.85 -5.69
N ASP A 38 -8.58 -7.11 -4.61
CA ASP A 38 -9.68 -6.13 -4.50
C ASP A 38 -9.44 -4.89 -5.37
N ALA A 39 -8.22 -4.34 -5.33
CA ALA A 39 -7.88 -3.13 -6.07
C ALA A 39 -7.55 -3.40 -7.54
N GLY A 40 -7.13 -4.63 -7.85
CA GLY A 40 -6.52 -4.99 -9.13
C GLY A 40 -5.05 -4.57 -9.21
N GLN A 41 -4.32 -5.25 -10.10
CA GLN A 41 -2.87 -5.15 -10.21
C GLN A 41 -2.35 -3.73 -10.42
N ASP A 42 -2.92 -2.97 -11.35
CA ASP A 42 -2.44 -1.62 -11.69
C ASP A 42 -2.59 -0.65 -10.51
N ALA A 43 -3.76 -0.65 -9.86
CA ALA A 43 -4.02 0.25 -8.74
C ALA A 43 -3.15 -0.11 -7.52
N PHE A 44 -3.01 -1.41 -7.24
CA PHE A 44 -2.16 -1.89 -6.16
C PHE A 44 -0.69 -1.53 -6.36
N LEU A 45 -0.15 -1.75 -7.56
CA LEU A 45 1.25 -1.39 -7.86
C LEU A 45 1.48 0.12 -7.76
N CYS A 46 0.55 0.95 -8.25
CA CYS A 46 0.63 2.40 -8.09
C CYS A 46 0.61 2.83 -6.61
N ALA A 47 -0.28 2.23 -5.81
CA ALA A 47 -0.38 2.50 -4.38
C ALA A 47 0.90 2.10 -3.63
N LEU A 48 1.41 0.90 -3.87
CA LEU A 48 2.64 0.39 -3.25
C LEU A 48 3.85 1.24 -3.64
N ALA A 49 4.00 1.60 -4.91
CA ALA A 49 5.09 2.45 -5.39
C ALA A 49 5.04 3.84 -4.73
N SER A 50 3.84 4.41 -4.58
CA SER A 50 3.64 5.69 -3.89
C SER A 50 4.05 5.61 -2.42
N GLN A 51 3.64 4.54 -1.72
CA GLN A 51 4.02 4.34 -0.32
C GLN A 51 5.53 4.15 -0.14
N LEU A 52 6.17 3.32 -0.97
CA LEU A 52 7.63 3.14 -0.94
C LEU A 52 8.37 4.44 -1.22
N PHE A 53 7.86 5.26 -2.16
CA PHE A 53 8.44 6.57 -2.45
C PHE A 53 8.35 7.50 -1.24
N ILE A 54 7.17 7.62 -0.62
CA ILE A 54 6.91 8.41 0.58
C ILE A 54 7.80 7.95 1.72
N TRP A 55 7.80 6.66 2.04
CA TRP A 55 8.60 6.08 3.11
C TRP A 55 10.09 6.36 2.90
N ARG A 56 10.60 6.12 1.69
CA ARG A 56 12.01 6.36 1.36
C ARG A 56 12.39 7.84 1.38
N HIS A 57 11.54 8.75 0.90
CA HIS A 57 11.91 10.16 0.75
C HIS A 57 11.58 11.01 1.98
N LEU A 58 10.52 10.69 2.70
CA LEU A 58 10.07 11.46 3.85
C LEU A 58 10.61 10.88 5.18
N MET A 59 10.73 9.56 5.33
CA MET A 59 11.25 9.01 6.61
C MET A 59 12.78 9.02 6.70
N LEU A 60 13.52 8.94 5.58
CA LEU A 60 15.00 9.06 5.61
C LEU A 60 15.52 10.48 5.84
N ARG A 61 14.64 11.49 5.91
CA ARG A 61 15.01 12.87 6.27
C ARG A 61 14.68 13.23 7.72
N GLY A 62 14.16 12.28 8.49
CA GLY A 62 13.79 12.45 9.90
C GLY A 62 14.75 11.81 10.91
N GLN A 63 15.97 11.43 10.51
CA GLN A 63 17.03 10.96 11.40
C GLN A 63 18.20 11.94 11.42
#